data_AF-A0A7R8UI62-F1
#
_entry.id   AF-A0A7R8UI62-F1
#
_cell.length_a   1.000
_cell.length_b   1.000
_cell.length_c   1.000
_cell.angle_alpha   90.00
_cell.angle_beta   90.00
_cell.angle_gamma   90.00
#
_symmetry.space_group_name_H-M   'P 1'
#
loop_
_entity.id
_entity.type
_entity.pdbx_description
1 polymer ?
#
loop_
_entity_poly.entity_id
_entity_poly.type
_entity_poly.pdbx_seq_one_letter_code
_entity_poly.pdbx_strand_id
1 'polypeptide(L)' 'MSYAVLLIIAVASLVACSTLAANCGDPCEDDYDPVCAMLDGRPVEFLNHCKLEIYNCQHRTETYFTKGPCPTTPKPPE' A
#
# COMPACT_ATOMS: atom_id res chain seq x y z
N MET A 1 -8.55 -24.51 39.23
CA MET A 1 -7.99 -23.66 38.16
C MET A 1 -7.54 -22.35 38.77
N SER A 2 -6.24 -22.12 38.92
CA SER A 2 -5.72 -20.89 39.55
C SER A 2 -5.95 -19.68 38.66
N TYR A 3 -6.33 -18.53 39.23
CA TYR A 3 -6.58 -17.28 38.50
C TYR A 3 -5.38 -16.86 37.62
N ALA A 4 -4.16 -17.15 38.09
CA ALA A 4 -2.93 -16.94 37.33
C ALA A 4 -2.91 -17.74 36.01
N VAL A 5 -3.47 -18.95 35.99
CA VAL A 5 -3.51 -19.82 34.80
C VAL A 5 -4.50 -19.27 33.77
N LEU A 6 -5.64 -18.71 34.22
CA LEU A 6 -6.62 -18.08 33.32
C LEU A 6 -6.07 -16.81 32.66
N LEU A 7 -5.31 -16.01 33.42
CA LEU A 7 -4.65 -14.82 32.87
C LEU A 7 -3.64 -15.20 31.79
N ILE A 8 -2.78 -16.20 32.05
CA ILE A 8 -1.75 -16.65 31.09
C ILE A 8 -2.38 -17.11 29.76
N ILE A 9 -3.47 -17.89 29.83
CA ILE A 9 -4.19 -18.36 28.64
C ILE A 9 -4.81 -17.20 27.86
N ALA A 10 -5.39 -16.22 28.56
CA ALA A 10 -5.92 -15.02 27.93
C ALA A 10 -4.83 -14.23 27.20
N VAL A 11 -3.67 -14.00 27.83
CA VAL A 11 -2.58 -13.24 27.19
C VAL A 11 -2.00 -13.98 25.98
N ALA A 12 -1.83 -15.31 26.07
CA ALA A 12 -1.34 -16.12 24.95
C ALA A 12 -2.26 -16.04 23.71
N SER A 13 -3.57 -15.92 23.93
CA SER A 13 -4.56 -15.80 22.85
C SER A 13 -4.51 -14.42 22.17
N LEU A 14 -4.10 -13.37 22.88
CA LEU A 14 -3.93 -12.01 22.33
C LEU A 14 -2.61 -11.82 21.57
N VAL A 15 -1.60 -12.66 21.81
CA VAL A 15 -0.27 -12.54 21.19
C VAL A 15 -0.22 -13.13 19.77
N ALA A 16 -1.20 -13.94 19.37
CA ALA A 16 -1.22 -14.60 18.06
C ALA A 16 -1.58 -13.68 16.87
N CYS A 17 -1.87 -12.39 17.08
CA CYS A 17 -2.51 -11.54 16.06
C CYS A 17 -1.62 -10.43 15.46
N SER A 18 -0.29 -10.52 15.55
CA SER A 18 0.56 -9.36 15.18
C SER A 18 1.74 -9.64 14.25
N THR A 19 1.95 -10.85 13.73
CA THR A 19 3.17 -11.16 12.95
C THR A 19 2.95 -11.66 11.53
N LEU A 20 1.72 -11.61 11.00
CA LEU A 20 1.52 -11.82 9.56
C LEU A 20 1.98 -10.56 8.82
N ALA A 21 3.29 -10.44 8.60
CA ALA A 21 3.84 -9.45 7.67
C ALA A 21 3.14 -9.67 6.33
N ALA A 22 2.34 -8.68 5.90
CA ALA A 22 1.66 -8.74 4.61
C ALA A 22 2.73 -8.82 3.52
N ASN A 23 2.84 -9.97 2.87
CA ASN A 23 3.69 -10.11 1.70
C ASN A 23 3.01 -9.35 0.56
N CYS A 24 3.55 -8.18 0.20
CA CYS A 24 2.91 -7.25 -0.73
C CYS A 24 3.04 -7.61 -2.21
N GLY A 25 2.92 -8.91 -2.51
CA GLY A 25 2.94 -9.45 -3.85
C GLY A 25 4.34 -9.75 -4.38
N ASP A 26 4.35 -10.42 -5.53
CA ASP A 26 5.54 -10.75 -6.31
C ASP A 26 6.10 -9.51 -7.04
N PRO A 27 7.38 -9.52 -7.43
CA PRO A 27 7.94 -8.46 -8.26
C PRO A 27 7.16 -8.34 -9.58
N CYS A 28 6.91 -7.10 -10.00
CA CYS A 28 6.22 -6.80 -11.25
C CYS A 28 7.17 -6.23 -12.32
N GLU A 29 6.83 -6.51 -13.57
CA GLU A 29 7.55 -6.05 -14.76
C GLU A 29 7.65 -4.52 -14.78
N ASP A 30 8.72 -4.03 -15.40
CA ASP A 30 9.01 -2.59 -15.54
C ASP A 30 8.43 -2.00 -16.84
N ASP A 31 7.26 -2.48 -17.26
CA ASP A 31 6.51 -1.95 -18.40
C ASP A 31 5.97 -0.55 -18.09
N TYR A 32 6.14 0.38 -19.05
CA TYR A 32 5.64 1.75 -18.96
C TYR A 32 4.16 1.84 -19.38
N ASP A 33 3.26 1.85 -18.40
CA ASP A 33 1.82 2.12 -18.55
C ASP A 33 1.36 3.01 -17.40
N PRO A 34 1.73 4.30 -17.42
CA PRO A 34 1.76 5.14 -16.23
C PRO A 34 0.38 5.36 -15.62
N VAL A 35 0.35 5.48 -14.30
CA VAL A 35 -0.82 5.92 -13.54
C VAL A 35 -0.45 7.09 -12.65
N CYS A 36 -1.33 8.08 -12.58
CA CYS A 36 -1.17 9.23 -11.71
C CYS A 36 -2.04 9.06 -10.47
N ALA A 37 -1.41 8.97 -9.30
CA ALA A 37 -2.09 8.86 -8.01
C ALA A 37 -1.93 10.16 -7.20
N MET A 38 -2.89 10.45 -6.32
CA MET A 38 -2.81 11.61 -5.43
C MET A 38 -2.36 11.17 -4.04
N LEU A 39 -1.11 11.49 -3.67
CA LEU A 39 -0.52 11.17 -2.37
C LEU A 39 -0.25 12.46 -1.59
N ASP A 40 -0.86 12.61 -0.41
CA ASP A 40 -0.72 13.78 0.46
C ASP A 40 -0.95 15.12 -0.29
N GLY A 41 -1.91 15.14 -1.21
CA GLY A 41 -2.23 16.32 -2.02
C GLY A 41 -1.25 16.63 -3.15
N ARG A 42 -0.34 15.69 -3.49
CA ARG A 42 0.57 15.81 -4.63
C ARG A 42 0.34 14.71 -5.66
N PRO A 43 0.37 15.03 -6.97
CA PRO A 43 0.35 14.02 -8.01
C PRO A 43 1.68 13.25 -8.00
N VAL A 44 1.59 11.93 -7.94
CA VAL A 44 2.73 11.00 -7.99
C VAL A 44 2.48 10.00 -9.10
N GLU A 45 3.42 9.93 -10.05
CA GLU A 45 3.37 8.98 -11.16
C GLU A 45 3.97 7.65 -10.74
N PHE A 46 3.25 6.58 -11.00
CA PHE A 46 3.75 5.21 -10.91
C PHE A 46 3.92 4.66 -12.32
N LEU A 47 4.99 3.89 -12.52
CA LEU A 47 5.35 3.30 -13.82
C LEU A 47 4.21 2.51 -14.45
N ASN A 48 3.49 1.77 -13.61
CA ASN A 48 2.28 1.05 -13.96
C ASN A 48 1.39 0.81 -12.73
N HIS A 49 0.19 0.29 -12.99
CA HIS A 49 -0.78 -0.07 -11.96
C HIS A 49 -0.22 -1.03 -10.91
N CYS A 50 0.61 -2.00 -11.31
CA CYS A 50 1.13 -2.98 -10.38
C CYS A 50 2.10 -2.37 -9.36
N LYS A 51 2.96 -1.42 -9.78
CA LYS A 51 3.81 -0.66 -8.84
C LYS A 51 2.98 0.14 -7.83
N LEU A 52 1.83 0.70 -8.26
CA LEU A 52 0.89 1.38 -7.35
C LEU A 52 0.26 0.42 -6.34
N GLU A 53 -0.13 -0.79 -6.76
CA GLU A 53 -0.70 -1.81 -5.86
C GLU A 53 0.30 -2.28 -4.79
N ILE A 54 1.57 -2.50 -5.19
CA ILE A 54 2.64 -2.81 -4.24
C ILE A 54 2.81 -1.68 -3.23
N TYR A 55 2.83 -0.42 -3.71
CA TYR A 55 2.90 0.75 -2.84
C TYR A 55 1.73 0.79 -1.84
N ASN A 56 0.50 0.64 -2.35
CA ASN A 56 -0.73 0.62 -1.55
C ASN A 56 -0.67 -0.46 -0.46
N CYS A 57 -0.25 -1.68 -0.82
CA CYS A 57 -0.09 -2.75 0.15
C CYS A 57 0.96 -2.42 1.22
N GLN A 58 2.15 -1.96 0.81
CA GLN A 58 3.26 -1.66 1.72
C GLN A 58 2.89 -0.57 2.74
N HIS A 59 2.11 0.42 2.30
CA HIS A 59 1.69 1.55 3.11
C HIS A 59 0.32 1.35 3.76
N ARG A 60 -0.32 0.19 3.54
CA ARG A 60 -1.68 -0.13 4.00
C ARG A 60 -2.68 0.98 3.68
N THR A 61 -2.62 1.46 2.44
CA THR A 61 -3.45 2.53 1.89
C THR A 61 -4.13 2.08 0.61
N GLU A 62 -5.19 2.78 0.21
CA GLU A 62 -5.84 2.61 -1.07
C GLU A 62 -5.87 3.97 -1.77
N THR A 63 -4.98 4.17 -2.72
CA THR A 63 -4.84 5.46 -3.40
C THR A 63 -5.71 5.52 -4.64
N TYR A 64 -6.52 6.58 -4.77
CA TYR A 64 -7.20 6.90 -6.02
C TYR A 64 -6.19 7.32 -7.09
N PHE A 65 -6.39 6.82 -8.32
CA PHE A 65 -5.52 7.11 -9.45
C PHE A 65 -6.31 7.33 -10.75
N THR A 66 -5.68 8.03 -11.68
CA THR A 66 -6.12 8.17 -13.07
C THR A 66 -5.12 7.48 -13.99
N LYS A 67 -5.61 6.92 -15.11
CA LYS A 67 -4.73 6.38 -16.15
C LYS A 67 -3.94 7.49 -16.84
N GLY A 68 -2.71 7.18 -17.22
CA GLY A 68 -1.80 8.11 -17.87
C GLY A 68 -0.83 8.78 -16.89
N PRO A 69 0.17 9.51 -17.45
CA PRO A 69 1.17 10.21 -16.67
C PRO A 69 0.55 11.33 -15.84
N CYS A 70 1.25 11.73 -14.78
CA CYS A 70 0.81 12.88 -14.00
C CYS A 70 0.93 14.18 -14.80
N PRO A 71 0.06 15.17 -14.55
CA PRO A 71 0.20 16.48 -15.17
C PRO A 71 1.53 17.10 -14.73
N THR A 72 2.48 17.18 -15.68
CA THR A 72 3.61 18.08 -15.57
C THR A 72 3.03 19.49 -15.70
N THR A 73 3.37 20.41 -14.81
CA THR A 73 2.94 21.80 -14.96
C THR A 73 3.48 22.39 -16.29
N PRO A 74 2.80 23.42 -16.84
CA PRO A 74 1.62 23.33 -17.71
C PRO A 74 2.00 23.23 -19.20
N LYS A 75 1.08 22.70 -20.03
CA LYS A 75 1.14 22.81 -21.50
C LYS A 75 1.42 24.28 -21.89
N PRO A 76 2.42 24.57 -22.75
CA PRO A 76 2.65 25.92 -23.27
C PRO A 76 1.35 26.47 -23.91
N PRO A 77 1.03 27.77 -23.75
CA PRO A 77 -0.10 28.35 -24.47
C PRO A 77 0.12 28.19 -25.97
N GLU A 78 -0.86 27.58 -26.65
CA GLU A 78 -0.97 27.48 -28.11
C GLU A 78 -1.42 28.81 -28.70
#